data_AF-A0A961L894-F1
#
_entry.id   AF-A0A961L894-F1
#
_cell.length_a   1.000
_cell.length_b   1.000
_cell.length_c   1.000
_cell.angle_alpha   90.00
_cell.angle_beta   90.00
_cell.angle_gamma   90.00
#
_symmetry.space_group_name_H-M   'P 1'
#
loop_
_entity.id
_entity.type
_entity.pdbx_description
1 polymer ?
#
loop_
_entity_poly.entity_id
_entity_poly.type
_entity_poly.pdbx_seq_one_letter_code
_entity_poly.pdbx_strand_id
1 'polypeptide(L)'
;MVTRRDVGKIGIAAGLAGTFVRPAWAADAAQAAVDAAKQYSGTTITIVWEAGLQALDPLNFSGPKWKELTGIDVKVIEVSTAEMFTKIMQDYRSGAGAYDALNVIPAWMPDLANAGALEVLDPYVDKYGFRDELQKIAPTYRDNQMMVDGKIFGFPDDGDVFLMYYRKDIFEDAAIKDAFKAKTGKDLAVPANWADFDETGAALSEILKDKGMYGAAFFRQPPYTMFMFQERFRNEGGKFFDGETMKATINSDIGVKVLTDMRAENAWMPPGV
;
A
#
# COMPACT_ATOMS: atom_id res chain seq x y z
N MET A 1 28.64 -21.82 19.69
CA MET A 1 27.17 -21.71 19.61
C MET A 1 26.73 -20.81 20.75
N VAL A 2 26.51 -19.53 20.46
CA VAL A 2 26.17 -18.52 21.47
C VAL A 2 24.77 -18.02 21.12
N THR A 3 23.85 -18.14 22.07
CA THR A 3 22.44 -17.78 21.93
C THR A 3 22.14 -16.47 22.68
N ARG A 4 21.02 -15.82 22.36
CA ARG A 4 20.62 -14.44 22.69
C ARG A 4 20.45 -14.07 24.19
N ARG A 5 21.13 -14.73 25.14
CA ARG A 5 20.91 -14.53 26.60
C ARG A 5 22.06 -13.91 27.41
N ASP A 6 23.18 -13.55 26.80
CA ASP A 6 24.38 -13.12 27.55
C ASP A 6 24.72 -11.61 27.48
N VAL A 7 23.88 -10.77 26.86
CA VAL A 7 24.13 -9.31 26.82
C VAL A 7 23.23 -8.60 27.83
N GLY A 8 23.52 -8.82 29.11
CA GLY A 8 22.77 -8.21 30.20
C GLY A 8 23.59 -8.20 31.48
N LYS A 9 24.69 -7.44 31.49
CA LYS A 9 25.40 -6.89 32.67
C LYS A 9 26.73 -6.27 32.24
N ILE A 10 26.83 -4.95 32.40
CA ILE A 10 27.98 -4.05 32.63
C ILE A 10 27.40 -2.69 32.21
N GLY A 11 27.00 -1.78 33.10
CA GLY A 11 27.76 -1.20 34.19
C GLY A 11 27.73 0.31 33.96
N ILE A 12 26.85 1.00 34.68
CA ILE A 12 26.69 2.47 34.63
C ILE A 12 27.99 3.11 35.09
N ALA A 13 28.60 3.95 34.23
CA ALA A 13 29.58 4.94 34.65
C ALA A 13 29.27 6.26 33.93
N ALA A 14 29.03 7.29 34.75
CA ALA A 14 28.67 8.64 34.35
C ALA A 14 29.88 9.44 33.86
N GLY A 15 29.61 10.42 32.99
CA GLY A 15 30.41 11.64 32.88
C GLY A 15 31.33 11.73 31.68
N LEU A 16 30.87 12.41 30.62
CA LEU A 16 31.54 13.58 30.04
C LEU A 16 30.61 14.15 28.96
N ALA A 17 30.16 15.39 29.18
CA ALA A 17 29.44 16.17 28.20
C ALA A 17 30.41 16.53 27.06
N GLY A 18 30.54 15.61 26.10
CA GLY A 18 31.11 15.90 24.79
C GLY A 18 30.05 16.60 23.96
N THR A 19 30.20 17.90 23.72
CA THR A 19 29.55 18.56 22.60
C THR A 19 29.94 17.82 21.33
N PHE A 20 29.05 16.94 20.84
CA PHE A 20 29.16 16.40 19.50
C PHE A 20 28.93 17.55 18.52
N VAL A 21 30.03 18.20 18.14
CA VAL A 21 30.06 19.03 16.93
C VAL A 21 29.78 18.06 15.78
N ARG A 22 28.54 17.99 15.31
CA ARG A 22 28.20 17.32 14.05
C ARG A 22 29.07 17.99 12.97
N PRO A 23 30.00 17.28 12.31
CA PRO A 23 30.76 17.87 11.22
C PRO A 23 29.77 18.33 10.15
N ALA A 24 30.03 19.49 9.55
CA ALA A 24 29.15 20.18 8.59
C ALA A 24 29.04 19.48 7.22
N TRP A 25 29.22 18.16 7.18
CA TRP A 25 29.03 17.27 6.04
C TRP A 25 28.24 16.08 6.58
N ALA A 26 26.93 16.26 6.79
CA ALA A 26 26.07 15.13 7.09
C ALA A 26 26.15 14.20 5.87
N ALA A 27 26.79 13.05 6.03
CA ALA A 27 26.64 11.97 5.06
C ALA A 27 25.13 11.76 4.88
N ASP A 28 24.68 11.71 3.62
CA ASP A 28 23.32 11.32 3.28
C ASP A 28 22.96 10.05 4.10
N ALA A 29 21.82 10.08 4.79
CA ALA A 29 21.42 8.97 5.67
C ALA A 29 21.39 7.64 4.89
N ALA A 30 21.03 7.69 3.60
CA ALA A 30 21.10 6.55 2.69
C ALA A 30 22.53 6.03 2.51
N GLN A 31 23.51 6.92 2.32
CA GLN A 31 24.92 6.53 2.22
C GLN A 31 25.44 5.93 3.53
N ALA A 32 25.05 6.50 4.67
CA ALA A 32 25.40 5.97 5.98
C ALA A 32 24.85 4.55 6.19
N ALA A 33 23.61 4.29 5.74
CA ALA A 33 23.01 2.96 5.77
C ALA A 33 23.73 1.95 4.86
N VAL A 34 24.09 2.36 3.63
CA VAL A 34 24.87 1.54 2.69
C VAL A 34 26.23 1.18 3.27
N ASP A 35 26.96 2.15 3.81
CA ASP A 35 28.29 1.91 4.38
C ASP A 35 28.22 1.01 5.62
N ALA A 36 27.19 1.16 6.45
CA ALA A 36 26.93 0.25 7.55
C ALA A 36 26.60 -1.17 7.07
N ALA A 37 25.90 -1.32 5.95
CA ALA A 37 25.48 -2.62 5.42
C ALA A 37 26.63 -3.42 4.77
N LYS A 38 27.65 -2.75 4.20
CA LYS A 38 28.79 -3.42 3.52
C LYS A 38 29.53 -4.45 4.38
N GLN A 39 29.48 -4.34 5.71
CA GLN A 39 30.06 -5.35 6.61
C GLN A 39 29.38 -6.74 6.48
N TYR A 40 28.18 -6.79 5.90
CA TYR A 40 27.41 -8.01 5.65
C TYR A 40 27.48 -8.46 4.18
N SER A 41 28.40 -7.92 3.38
CA SER A 41 28.62 -8.33 1.99
C SER A 41 28.78 -9.85 1.86
N GLY A 42 28.14 -10.45 0.85
CA GLY A 42 28.11 -11.90 0.61
C GLY A 42 27.00 -12.65 1.37
N THR A 43 26.15 -11.94 2.14
CA THR A 43 24.95 -12.51 2.75
C THR A 43 23.74 -12.38 1.83
N THR A 44 22.63 -13.04 2.21
CA THR A 44 21.34 -12.94 1.53
C THR A 44 20.27 -12.53 2.53
N ILE A 45 19.41 -11.59 2.15
CA ILE A 45 18.17 -11.23 2.84
C ILE A 45 17.01 -11.81 2.04
N THR A 46 16.12 -12.54 2.71
CA THR A 46 14.91 -13.07 2.11
C THR A 46 13.72 -12.18 2.44
N ILE A 47 13.02 -11.70 1.41
CA ILE A 47 11.84 -10.86 1.54
C ILE A 47 10.62 -11.55 0.95
N VAL A 48 9.49 -11.51 1.67
CA VAL A 48 8.20 -11.90 1.09
C VAL A 48 7.54 -10.71 0.41
N TRP A 49 6.97 -10.92 -0.77
CA TRP A 49 6.37 -9.86 -1.59
C TRP A 49 5.10 -10.33 -2.30
N GLU A 50 4.18 -9.40 -2.57
CA GLU A 50 3.01 -9.67 -3.42
C GLU A 50 3.45 -10.14 -4.81
N ALA A 51 2.95 -11.31 -5.20
CA ALA A 51 3.27 -11.93 -6.49
C ALA A 51 2.83 -11.07 -7.69
N GLY A 52 3.57 -11.16 -8.79
CA GLY A 52 3.21 -10.50 -10.04
C GLY A 52 3.90 -9.16 -10.21
N LEU A 53 3.14 -8.12 -10.57
CA LEU A 53 3.71 -6.81 -10.94
C LEU A 53 4.45 -6.14 -9.78
N GLN A 54 3.97 -6.33 -8.54
CA GLN A 54 4.57 -5.71 -7.36
C GLN A 54 5.97 -6.25 -7.07
N ALA A 55 6.18 -7.56 -7.18
CA ALA A 55 7.49 -8.18 -6.97
C ALA A 55 8.55 -7.77 -8.01
N LEU A 56 8.16 -7.15 -9.13
CA LEU A 56 9.12 -6.72 -10.15
C LEU A 56 10.05 -5.62 -9.66
N ASP A 57 9.66 -4.78 -8.69
CA ASP A 57 10.56 -3.77 -8.12
C ASP A 57 11.78 -4.42 -7.44
N PRO A 58 11.62 -5.26 -6.40
CA PRO A 58 12.77 -5.89 -5.74
C PRO A 58 13.51 -6.87 -6.65
N LEU A 59 12.84 -7.49 -7.63
CA LEU A 59 13.50 -8.40 -8.57
C LEU A 59 14.38 -7.66 -9.58
N ASN A 60 13.94 -6.51 -10.10
CA ASN A 60 14.59 -5.86 -11.26
C ASN A 60 15.30 -4.56 -10.92
N PHE A 61 14.97 -3.91 -9.81
CA PHE A 61 15.49 -2.60 -9.45
C PHE A 61 16.11 -2.56 -8.06
N SER A 62 15.30 -2.54 -6.99
CA SER A 62 15.79 -2.25 -5.64
C SER A 62 16.72 -3.34 -5.11
N GLY A 63 16.41 -4.63 -5.37
CA GLY A 63 17.29 -5.75 -5.02
C GLY A 63 18.64 -5.74 -5.76
N PRO A 64 18.67 -5.68 -7.11
CA PRO A 64 19.91 -5.50 -7.85
C PRO A 64 20.72 -4.28 -7.42
N LYS A 65 20.06 -3.14 -7.17
CA LYS A 65 20.73 -1.92 -6.72
C LYS A 65 21.34 -2.08 -5.34
N TRP A 66 20.62 -2.72 -4.41
CA TRP A 66 21.13 -3.01 -3.08
C TRP A 66 22.37 -3.93 -3.13
N LYS A 67 22.33 -4.96 -3.98
CA LYS A 67 23.48 -5.84 -4.20
C LYS A 67 24.68 -5.10 -4.76
N GLU A 68 24.49 -4.23 -5.75
CA GLU A 68 25.57 -3.39 -6.29
C GLU A 68 26.23 -2.54 -5.21
N LEU A 69 25.43 -1.92 -4.34
CA LEU A 69 25.91 -0.99 -3.31
C LEU A 69 26.58 -1.68 -2.12
N THR A 70 26.13 -2.87 -1.75
CA THR A 70 26.47 -3.52 -0.46
C THR A 70 27.09 -4.91 -0.61
N GLY A 71 26.89 -5.58 -1.74
CA GLY A 71 27.22 -6.98 -1.95
C GLY A 71 26.25 -7.97 -1.29
N ILE A 72 25.10 -7.51 -0.80
CA ILE A 72 24.06 -8.36 -0.19
C ILE A 72 23.04 -8.77 -1.26
N ASP A 73 22.75 -10.06 -1.35
CA ASP A 73 21.70 -10.59 -2.23
C ASP A 73 20.30 -10.38 -1.62
N VAL A 74 19.32 -10.04 -2.46
CA VAL A 74 17.90 -10.00 -2.08
C VAL A 74 17.19 -11.16 -2.76
N LYS A 75 16.66 -12.08 -1.96
CA LYS A 75 15.84 -13.20 -2.43
C LYS A 75 14.37 -12.86 -2.20
N VAL A 76 13.60 -12.75 -3.27
CA VAL A 76 12.16 -12.49 -3.21
C VAL A 76 11.40 -13.82 -3.17
N ILE A 77 10.48 -13.96 -2.21
CA ILE A 77 9.49 -15.03 -2.16
C ILE A 77 8.14 -14.41 -2.50
N GLU A 78 7.65 -14.69 -3.70
CA GLU A 78 6.35 -14.23 -4.16
C GLU A 78 5.21 -15.04 -3.51
N VAL A 79 4.21 -14.32 -3.00
CA VAL A 79 2.99 -14.90 -2.45
C VAL A 79 1.79 -14.12 -2.97
N SER A 80 0.70 -14.81 -3.31
CA SER A 80 -0.53 -14.13 -3.69
C SER A 80 -1.07 -13.29 -2.53
N THR A 81 -1.64 -12.13 -2.84
CA THR A 81 -2.21 -11.18 -1.86
C THR A 81 -3.18 -11.87 -0.88
N ALA A 82 -3.98 -12.81 -1.39
CA ALA A 82 -4.95 -13.58 -0.61
C ALA A 82 -4.31 -14.50 0.45
N GLU A 83 -3.09 -14.98 0.23
CA GLU A 83 -2.40 -15.91 1.13
C GLU A 83 -1.33 -15.25 2.00
N MET A 84 -0.83 -14.08 1.58
CA MET A 84 0.38 -13.46 2.12
C MET A 84 0.32 -13.26 3.64
N PHE A 85 -0.74 -12.63 4.16
CA PHE A 85 -0.91 -12.44 5.61
C PHE A 85 -0.86 -13.77 6.39
N THR A 86 -1.58 -14.78 5.90
CA THR A 86 -1.65 -16.09 6.55
C THR A 86 -0.28 -16.76 6.59
N LYS A 87 0.49 -16.72 5.49
CA LYS A 87 1.84 -17.31 5.42
C LYS A 87 2.84 -16.58 6.30
N ILE A 88 2.81 -15.25 6.34
CA ILE A 88 3.64 -14.43 7.25
C ILE A 88 3.38 -14.86 8.70
N MET A 89 2.12 -14.92 9.11
CA MET A 89 1.75 -15.29 10.47
C MET A 89 2.11 -16.74 10.81
N GLN A 90 2.02 -17.66 9.85
CA GLN A 90 2.43 -19.05 10.04
C GLN A 90 3.95 -19.19 10.21
N ASP A 91 4.74 -18.51 9.38
CA ASP A 91 6.20 -18.47 9.49
C ASP A 91 6.63 -17.97 10.87
N TYR A 92 6.09 -16.82 11.29
CA TYR A 92 6.38 -16.23 12.59
C TYR A 92 5.98 -17.15 13.76
N ARG A 93 4.75 -17.69 13.77
CA ARG A 93 4.27 -18.55 14.86
C ARG A 93 5.03 -19.86 14.97
N SER A 94 5.47 -20.42 13.84
CA SER A 94 6.24 -21.66 13.82
C SER A 94 7.72 -21.44 14.16
N GLY A 95 8.22 -20.20 14.02
CA GLY A 95 9.63 -19.88 14.19
C GLY A 95 10.51 -20.44 13.07
N ALA A 96 9.94 -20.70 11.89
CA ALA A 96 10.68 -21.24 10.75
C ALA A 96 11.71 -20.23 10.19
N GLY A 97 11.42 -18.93 10.27
CA GLY A 97 12.36 -17.87 9.89
C GLY A 97 12.61 -17.85 8.39
N ALA A 98 11.56 -18.05 7.59
CA ALA A 98 11.66 -18.01 6.13
C ALA A 98 11.85 -16.58 5.59
N TYR A 99 11.49 -15.55 6.37
CA TYR A 99 11.51 -14.16 5.95
C TYR A 99 12.32 -13.29 6.93
N ASP A 100 13.23 -12.49 6.37
CA ASP A 100 13.99 -11.47 7.11
C ASP A 100 13.28 -10.10 7.05
N ALA A 101 12.56 -9.84 5.95
CA ALA A 101 11.78 -8.63 5.72
C ALA A 101 10.42 -8.97 5.09
N LEU A 102 9.44 -8.10 5.29
CA LEU A 102 8.06 -8.31 4.86
C LEU A 102 7.59 -7.11 4.04
N ASN A 103 7.04 -7.33 2.84
CA ASN A 103 6.11 -6.38 2.24
C ASN A 103 4.76 -6.53 2.97
N VAL A 104 4.26 -5.42 3.52
CA VAL A 104 3.11 -5.41 4.44
C VAL A 104 2.03 -4.49 3.89
N ILE A 105 0.85 -5.05 3.60
CA ILE A 105 -0.32 -4.23 3.31
C ILE A 105 -0.65 -3.42 4.58
N PRO A 106 -0.79 -2.09 4.51
CA PRO A 106 -0.88 -1.23 5.69
C PRO A 106 -1.95 -1.64 6.71
N ALA A 107 -3.09 -2.14 6.24
CA ALA A 107 -4.18 -2.60 7.10
C ALA A 107 -3.80 -3.77 8.04
N TRP A 108 -2.73 -4.50 7.73
CA TRP A 108 -2.23 -5.63 8.52
C TRP A 108 -1.21 -5.22 9.59
N MET A 109 -0.66 -4.00 9.49
CA MET A 109 0.42 -3.52 10.37
C MET A 109 0.06 -3.65 11.87
N PRO A 110 -1.15 -3.27 12.34
CA PRO A 110 -1.50 -3.41 13.75
C PRO A 110 -1.53 -4.86 14.23
N ASP A 111 -2.07 -5.79 13.42
CA ASP A 111 -2.15 -7.21 13.80
C ASP A 111 -0.77 -7.86 13.87
N LEU A 112 0.11 -7.53 12.92
CA LEU A 112 1.49 -8.03 12.89
C LEU A 112 2.31 -7.46 14.06
N ALA A 113 2.18 -6.17 14.36
CA ALA A 113 2.83 -5.52 15.49
C ALA A 113 2.36 -6.11 16.83
N ASN A 114 1.05 -6.28 17.02
CA ASN A 114 0.47 -6.86 18.24
C ASN A 114 0.82 -8.34 18.43
N ALA A 115 1.02 -9.09 17.33
CA ALA A 115 1.53 -10.44 17.39
C ALA A 115 3.02 -10.50 17.78
N GLY A 116 3.75 -9.40 17.68
CA GLY A 116 5.21 -9.34 17.83
C GLY A 116 5.97 -9.83 16.60
N ALA A 117 5.30 -9.93 15.45
CA ALA A 117 5.91 -10.40 14.20
C ALA A 117 6.83 -9.34 13.56
N LEU A 118 6.79 -8.09 14.05
CA LEU A 118 7.55 -6.97 13.54
C LEU A 118 8.50 -6.41 14.59
N GLU A 119 9.68 -5.98 14.14
CA GLU A 119 10.65 -5.30 14.98
C GLU A 119 10.32 -3.80 15.08
N VAL A 120 10.54 -3.21 16.26
CA VAL A 120 10.43 -1.76 16.44
C VAL A 120 11.64 -1.09 15.79
N LEU A 121 11.40 -0.23 14.81
CA LEU A 121 12.43 0.37 13.97
C LEU A 121 13.01 1.68 14.52
N ASP A 122 12.39 2.29 15.54
CA ASP A 122 12.85 3.54 16.16
C ASP A 122 14.35 3.54 16.50
N PRO A 123 14.93 2.50 17.14
CA PRO A 123 16.36 2.50 17.45
C PRO A 123 17.27 2.58 16.22
N TYR A 124 16.83 1.99 15.10
CA TYR A 124 17.58 2.01 13.84
C TYR A 124 17.45 3.36 13.15
N VAL A 125 16.23 3.92 13.13
CA VAL A 125 15.96 5.25 12.60
C VAL A 125 16.82 6.31 13.31
N ASP A 126 16.92 6.24 14.63
CA ASP A 126 17.72 7.17 15.43
C ASP A 126 19.23 6.94 15.23
N LYS A 127 19.68 5.68 15.22
CA LYS A 127 21.08 5.32 15.00
C LYS A 127 21.62 5.82 13.66
N TYR A 128 20.82 5.73 12.59
CA TYR A 128 21.22 6.14 11.24
C TYR A 128 20.74 7.54 10.85
N GLY A 129 20.12 8.29 11.77
CA GLY A 129 19.74 9.68 11.56
C GLY A 129 18.61 9.89 10.53
N PHE A 130 17.70 8.91 10.38
CA PHE A 130 16.67 8.91 9.33
C PHE A 130 15.41 9.73 9.66
N ARG A 131 15.26 10.25 10.88
CA ARG A 131 14.02 10.97 11.29
C ARG A 131 13.64 12.10 10.34
N ASP A 132 14.60 12.91 9.92
CA ASP A 132 14.36 14.06 9.03
C ASP A 132 14.02 13.61 7.60
N GLU A 133 14.62 12.50 7.12
CA GLU A 133 14.31 11.91 5.82
C GLU A 133 12.86 11.40 5.76
N LEU A 134 12.38 10.76 6.84
CA LEU A 134 11.00 10.29 6.92
C LEU A 134 9.98 11.45 6.83
N GLN A 135 10.35 12.68 7.20
CA GLN A 135 9.46 13.84 7.07
C GLN A 135 9.21 14.26 5.61
N LYS A 136 10.02 13.78 4.67
CA LYS A 136 9.84 14.04 3.22
C LYS A 136 8.75 13.16 2.60
N ILE A 137 8.34 12.09 3.29
CA ILE A 137 7.23 11.23 2.87
C ILE A 137 5.91 11.94 3.19
N ALA A 138 4.95 11.88 2.27
CA ALA A 138 3.64 12.48 2.47
C ALA A 138 2.99 11.97 3.78
N PRO A 139 2.41 12.87 4.62
CA PRO A 139 1.89 12.48 5.93
C PRO A 139 0.88 11.33 5.90
N THR A 140 0.06 11.24 4.85
CA THR A 140 -0.90 10.16 4.65
C THR A 140 -0.25 8.77 4.69
N TYR A 141 0.94 8.62 4.11
CA TYR A 141 1.68 7.36 4.11
C TYR A 141 2.55 7.24 5.37
N ARG A 142 3.28 8.31 5.69
CA ARG A 142 4.18 8.34 6.85
C ARG A 142 3.46 8.01 8.14
N ASP A 143 2.35 8.67 8.43
CA ASP A 143 1.73 8.58 9.75
C ASP A 143 0.80 7.37 9.91
N ASN A 144 0.16 6.94 8.81
CA ASN A 144 -0.85 5.87 8.89
C ASN A 144 -0.30 4.48 8.55
N GLN A 145 0.78 4.38 7.77
CA GLN A 145 1.25 3.08 7.26
C GLN A 145 2.51 2.57 7.99
N MET A 146 3.30 3.46 8.59
CA MET A 146 4.57 3.09 9.21
C MET A 146 4.46 2.85 10.73
N MET A 147 3.41 3.38 11.38
CA MET A 147 3.30 3.46 12.84
C MET A 147 2.16 2.63 13.42
N VAL A 148 2.42 2.04 14.59
CA VAL A 148 1.41 1.45 15.49
C VAL A 148 1.75 1.92 16.91
N ASP A 149 0.77 2.48 17.63
CA ASP A 149 0.92 2.99 18.99
C ASP A 149 2.16 3.91 19.19
N GLY A 150 2.42 4.77 18.19
CA GLY A 150 3.50 5.75 18.20
C GLY A 150 4.91 5.19 17.97
N LYS A 151 5.02 3.92 17.54
CA LYS A 151 6.29 3.27 17.19
C LYS A 151 6.34 2.94 15.72
N ILE A 152 7.53 3.01 15.13
CA ILE A 152 7.76 2.67 13.72
C ILE A 152 7.96 1.16 13.61
N PHE A 153 7.20 0.52 12.72
CA PHE A 153 7.29 -0.92 12.45
C PHE A 153 7.59 -1.25 10.98
N GLY A 154 7.52 -0.25 10.10
CA GLY A 154 7.84 -0.40 8.69
C GLY A 154 8.21 0.94 8.07
N PHE A 155 8.50 0.93 6.77
CA PHE A 155 8.67 2.13 5.96
C PHE A 155 7.78 2.01 4.72
N PRO A 156 7.13 3.09 4.27
CA PRO A 156 6.43 3.09 2.99
C PRO A 156 7.43 2.85 1.85
N ASP A 157 7.22 1.79 1.08
CA ASP A 157 7.92 1.48 -0.16
C ASP A 157 7.17 2.04 -1.37
N ASP A 158 5.85 1.99 -1.35
CA ASP A 158 4.96 2.61 -2.33
C ASP A 158 3.75 3.32 -1.69
N GLY A 159 2.80 3.76 -2.52
CA GLY A 159 1.58 4.40 -2.08
C GLY A 159 0.51 4.40 -3.16
N ASP A 160 -0.63 3.79 -2.85
CA ASP A 160 -1.77 3.69 -3.76
C ASP A 160 -2.70 4.89 -3.68
N VAL A 161 -3.09 5.41 -4.85
CA VAL A 161 -4.15 6.40 -5.00
C VAL A 161 -5.15 5.95 -6.05
N PHE A 162 -6.44 6.11 -5.75
CA PHE A 162 -7.50 5.87 -6.73
C PHE A 162 -7.68 7.10 -7.61
N LEU A 163 -7.43 6.92 -8.91
CA LEU A 163 -7.59 7.94 -9.92
C LEU A 163 -8.59 7.47 -10.98
N MET A 164 -9.53 8.33 -11.35
CA MET A 164 -10.41 8.09 -12.48
C MET A 164 -9.71 8.52 -13.77
N TYR A 165 -9.33 7.55 -14.60
CA TYR A 165 -8.88 7.80 -15.96
C TYR A 165 -10.08 7.78 -16.91
N TYR A 166 -10.06 8.65 -17.93
CA TYR A 166 -11.08 8.69 -18.97
C TYR A 166 -10.47 8.90 -20.35
N ARG A 167 -11.20 8.51 -21.39
CA ARG A 167 -10.77 8.59 -22.79
C ARG A 167 -11.22 9.89 -23.43
N LYS A 168 -10.32 10.88 -23.53
CA LYS A 168 -10.63 12.20 -24.10
C LYS A 168 -11.26 12.11 -25.50
N ASP A 169 -10.78 11.21 -26.34
CA ASP A 169 -11.32 10.99 -27.68
C ASP A 169 -12.80 10.56 -27.67
N ILE A 170 -13.23 9.77 -26.67
CA ILE A 170 -14.65 9.43 -26.49
C ILE A 170 -15.46 10.65 -26.04
N PHE A 171 -14.92 11.43 -25.11
CA PHE A 171 -15.58 12.62 -24.57
C PHE A 171 -15.55 13.83 -25.50
N GLU A 172 -14.72 13.82 -26.55
CA GLU A 172 -14.56 14.90 -27.52
C GLU A 172 -15.27 14.61 -28.85
N ASP A 173 -15.54 13.35 -29.18
CA ASP A 173 -16.22 12.91 -30.40
C ASP A 173 -17.65 13.48 -30.51
N ALA A 174 -17.92 14.20 -31.61
CA ALA A 174 -19.19 14.86 -31.84
C ALA A 174 -20.36 13.88 -31.98
N ALA A 175 -20.16 12.73 -32.64
CA ALA A 175 -21.22 11.75 -32.81
C ALA A 175 -21.57 11.07 -31.48
N ILE A 176 -20.57 10.85 -30.61
CA ILE A 176 -20.79 10.32 -29.26
C ILE A 176 -21.52 11.35 -28.40
N LYS A 177 -21.12 12.64 -28.44
CA LYS A 177 -21.82 13.73 -27.74
C LYS A 177 -23.28 13.84 -28.17
N ASP A 178 -23.54 13.81 -29.46
CA ASP A 178 -24.89 13.91 -30.02
C ASP A 178 -25.73 12.68 -29.62
N ALA A 179 -25.17 11.48 -29.72
CA ALA A 179 -25.85 10.25 -29.29
C ALA A 179 -26.14 10.24 -27.79
N PHE A 180 -25.20 10.71 -26.97
CA PHE A 180 -25.38 10.86 -25.53
C PHE A 180 -26.51 11.84 -25.23
N LYS A 181 -26.48 13.03 -25.82
CA LYS A 181 -27.51 14.05 -25.62
C LYS A 181 -28.89 13.60 -26.09
N ALA A 182 -28.97 12.91 -27.22
CA ALA A 182 -30.23 12.33 -27.70
C ALA A 182 -30.79 11.29 -26.72
N LYS A 183 -29.92 10.55 -26.02
CA LYS A 183 -30.32 9.51 -25.09
C LYS A 183 -30.66 10.01 -23.68
N THR A 184 -29.85 10.91 -23.13
CA THR A 184 -29.95 11.36 -21.72
C THR A 184 -30.61 12.72 -21.58
N GLY A 185 -30.70 13.49 -22.67
CA GLY A 185 -31.12 14.90 -22.64
C GLY A 185 -30.05 15.86 -22.10
N LYS A 186 -28.84 15.36 -21.76
CA LYS A 186 -27.74 16.12 -21.17
C LYS A 186 -26.53 16.17 -22.10
N ASP A 187 -25.72 17.21 -21.99
CA ASP A 187 -24.43 17.24 -22.68
C ASP A 187 -23.46 16.24 -22.00
N LEU A 188 -22.69 15.50 -22.80
CA LEU A 188 -21.68 14.58 -22.29
C LEU A 188 -20.58 15.37 -21.55
N ALA A 189 -20.42 15.09 -20.26
CA ALA A 189 -19.40 15.68 -19.40
C ALA A 189 -18.67 14.60 -18.61
N VAL A 190 -17.41 14.86 -18.25
CA VAL A 190 -16.64 13.97 -17.36
C VAL A 190 -17.35 13.91 -16.00
N PRO A 191 -17.68 12.71 -15.48
CA PRO A 191 -18.42 12.57 -14.23
C PRO A 191 -17.73 13.25 -13.05
N ALA A 192 -18.50 14.00 -12.26
CA ALA A 192 -18.00 14.69 -11.06
C ALA A 192 -18.39 13.96 -9.75
N ASN A 193 -19.31 13.01 -9.82
CA ASN A 193 -19.78 12.20 -8.70
C ASN A 193 -20.26 10.82 -9.20
N TRP A 194 -20.60 9.93 -8.27
CA TRP A 194 -21.00 8.56 -8.58
C TRP A 194 -22.31 8.45 -9.37
N ALA A 195 -23.28 9.32 -9.13
CA ALA A 195 -24.54 9.30 -9.88
C ALA A 195 -24.31 9.66 -11.37
N ASP A 196 -23.50 10.69 -11.62
CA ASP A 196 -23.08 11.07 -12.97
C ASP A 196 -22.24 9.96 -13.61
N PHE A 197 -21.41 9.26 -12.83
CA PHE A 197 -20.59 8.15 -13.29
C PHE A 197 -21.46 6.97 -13.75
N ASP A 198 -22.47 6.61 -12.96
CA ASP A 198 -23.41 5.53 -13.27
C ASP A 198 -24.23 5.83 -14.53
N GLU A 199 -24.78 7.05 -14.63
CA GLU A 199 -25.54 7.47 -15.81
C GLU A 199 -24.65 7.54 -17.06
N THR A 200 -23.46 8.14 -16.94
CA THR A 200 -22.53 8.32 -18.06
C THR A 200 -22.00 6.98 -18.54
N GLY A 201 -21.55 6.13 -17.62
CA GLY A 201 -21.01 4.81 -17.93
C GLY A 201 -22.04 3.91 -18.60
N ALA A 202 -23.26 3.83 -18.07
CA ALA A 202 -24.33 3.04 -18.67
C ALA A 202 -24.71 3.54 -20.07
N ALA A 203 -24.82 4.86 -20.25
CA ALA A 203 -25.13 5.44 -21.55
C ALA A 203 -24.02 5.17 -22.59
N LEU A 204 -22.75 5.36 -22.21
CA LEU A 204 -21.61 5.10 -23.09
C LEU A 204 -21.47 3.61 -23.44
N SER A 205 -21.73 2.68 -22.51
CA SER A 205 -21.74 1.24 -22.81
C SER A 205 -22.72 0.89 -23.92
N GLU A 206 -23.91 1.48 -23.91
CA GLU A 206 -24.89 1.24 -24.98
C GLU A 206 -24.54 1.94 -26.30
N ILE A 207 -24.04 3.18 -26.25
CA ILE A 207 -23.63 3.93 -27.45
C ILE A 207 -22.46 3.25 -28.16
N LEU A 208 -21.56 2.65 -27.39
CA LEU A 208 -20.33 2.04 -27.88
C LEU A 208 -20.40 0.52 -28.02
N LYS A 209 -21.57 -0.09 -27.81
CA LYS A 209 -21.78 -1.54 -27.86
C LYS A 209 -21.30 -2.17 -29.17
N ASP A 210 -21.52 -1.50 -30.31
CA ASP A 210 -21.17 -2.01 -31.64
C ASP A 210 -19.64 -1.99 -31.87
N LYS A 211 -18.91 -1.25 -31.04
CA LYS A 211 -17.44 -1.24 -30.99
C LYS A 211 -16.88 -2.19 -29.94
N GLY A 212 -17.73 -2.95 -29.23
CA GLY A 212 -17.34 -3.84 -28.15
C GLY A 212 -16.72 -3.11 -26.94
N MET A 213 -17.05 -1.84 -26.76
CA MET A 213 -16.51 -1.01 -25.67
C MET A 213 -17.54 -0.79 -24.57
N TYR A 214 -17.06 -0.61 -23.35
CA TYR A 214 -17.85 -0.35 -22.15
C TYR A 214 -17.54 1.07 -21.64
N GLY A 215 -18.52 1.72 -21.02
CA GLY A 215 -18.40 3.08 -20.51
C GLY A 215 -17.46 3.22 -19.31
N ALA A 216 -17.26 2.16 -18.53
CA ALA A 216 -16.24 2.09 -17.48
C ALA A 216 -15.89 0.64 -17.13
N ALA A 217 -14.89 0.46 -16.28
CA ALA A 217 -14.48 -0.82 -15.71
C ALA A 217 -13.89 -0.64 -14.30
N PHE A 218 -14.11 -1.62 -13.43
CA PHE A 218 -13.51 -1.73 -12.10
C PHE A 218 -13.12 -3.18 -11.83
N PHE A 219 -12.24 -3.39 -10.85
CA PHE A 219 -11.94 -4.72 -10.34
C PHE A 219 -13.16 -5.32 -9.61
N ARG A 220 -13.78 -6.37 -10.16
CA ARG A 220 -14.91 -7.11 -9.53
C ARG A 220 -14.53 -8.51 -9.06
N GLN A 221 -13.25 -8.89 -9.19
CA GLN A 221 -12.73 -10.13 -8.63
C GLN A 221 -12.09 -9.95 -7.23
N PRO A 222 -12.28 -10.91 -6.30
CA PRO A 222 -11.48 -11.00 -5.08
C PRO A 222 -9.98 -11.14 -5.37
N PRO A 223 -9.09 -10.57 -4.53
CA PRO A 223 -9.39 -9.78 -3.33
C PRO A 223 -9.67 -8.29 -3.60
N TYR A 224 -9.44 -7.81 -4.83
CA TYR A 224 -9.36 -6.38 -5.13
C TYR A 224 -10.69 -5.62 -5.10
N THR A 225 -11.83 -6.30 -5.30
CA THR A 225 -13.16 -5.68 -5.18
C THR A 225 -13.40 -5.06 -3.81
N MET A 226 -12.79 -5.63 -2.76
CA MET A 226 -12.89 -5.07 -1.42
C MET A 226 -12.34 -3.64 -1.38
N PHE A 227 -11.22 -3.37 -2.05
CA PHE A 227 -10.63 -2.03 -2.11
C PHE A 227 -11.56 -1.06 -2.86
N MET A 228 -12.16 -1.49 -3.99
CA MET A 228 -13.14 -0.66 -4.72
C MET A 228 -14.32 -0.25 -3.82
N PHE A 229 -14.86 -1.22 -3.06
CA PHE A 229 -15.95 -0.95 -2.12
C PHE A 229 -15.51 -0.01 -1.01
N GLN A 230 -14.36 -0.28 -0.38
CA GLN A 230 -13.85 0.51 0.74
C GLN A 230 -13.66 1.97 0.38
N GLU A 231 -13.09 2.26 -0.79
CA GLU A 231 -12.89 3.63 -1.26
C GLU A 231 -14.22 4.34 -1.50
N ARG A 232 -15.14 3.72 -2.25
CA ARG A 232 -16.46 4.32 -2.51
C ARG A 232 -17.24 4.52 -1.22
N PHE A 233 -17.22 3.54 -0.31
CA PHE A 233 -17.87 3.63 0.99
C PHE A 233 -17.39 4.84 1.80
N ARG A 234 -16.08 5.08 1.89
CA ARG A 234 -15.54 6.27 2.58
C ARG A 234 -15.88 7.57 1.86
N ASN A 235 -15.79 7.59 0.53
CA ASN A 235 -16.10 8.78 -0.27
C ASN A 235 -17.57 9.18 -0.20
N GLU A 236 -18.47 8.22 0.01
CA GLU A 236 -19.90 8.46 0.25
C GLU A 236 -20.25 8.71 1.72
N GLY A 237 -19.25 8.95 2.58
CA GLY A 237 -19.42 9.34 3.98
C GLY A 237 -19.52 8.18 4.97
N GLY A 238 -19.29 6.95 4.50
CA GLY A 238 -19.21 5.76 5.32
C GLY A 238 -18.02 5.77 6.27
N LYS A 239 -18.21 5.17 7.45
CA LYS A 239 -17.15 4.89 8.43
C LYS A 239 -17.14 3.39 8.68
N PHE A 240 -15.97 2.76 8.82
CA PHE A 240 -15.92 1.31 9.07
C PHE A 240 -16.36 0.93 10.47
N PHE A 241 -16.04 1.79 11.43
CA PHE A 241 -16.35 1.60 12.83
C PHE A 241 -16.97 2.87 13.40
N ASP A 242 -17.92 2.68 14.31
CA ASP A 242 -18.37 3.73 15.20
C ASP A 242 -17.23 4.15 16.15
N GLY A 243 -17.01 5.46 16.28
CA GLY A 243 -15.84 6.00 16.97
C GLY A 243 -15.85 5.82 18.49
N GLU A 244 -17.01 5.59 19.10
CA GLU A 244 -17.14 5.40 20.54
C GLU A 244 -17.19 3.91 20.91
N THR A 245 -17.92 3.13 20.11
CA THR A 245 -18.23 1.73 20.43
C THR A 245 -17.37 0.72 19.69
N MET A 246 -16.62 1.15 18.67
CA MET A 246 -15.87 0.29 17.74
C MET A 246 -16.73 -0.78 17.05
N LYS A 247 -18.07 -0.61 17.06
CA LYS A 247 -18.96 -1.50 16.31
C LYS A 247 -18.76 -1.27 14.83
N ALA A 248 -18.67 -2.36 14.06
CA ALA A 248 -18.59 -2.29 12.61
C ALA A 248 -19.88 -1.68 12.04
N THR A 249 -19.72 -0.75 11.10
CA THR A 249 -20.80 0.01 10.44
C THR A 249 -20.81 -0.18 8.92
N ILE A 250 -20.09 -1.20 8.43
CA ILE A 250 -20.01 -1.55 7.01
C ILE A 250 -21.38 -1.89 6.39
N ASN A 251 -22.34 -2.35 7.21
CA ASN A 251 -23.70 -2.67 6.80
C ASN A 251 -24.71 -1.53 7.08
N SER A 252 -24.22 -0.31 7.33
CA SER A 252 -25.07 0.89 7.37
C SER A 252 -25.76 1.14 6.03
N ASP A 253 -26.74 2.05 6.01
CA ASP A 253 -27.46 2.44 4.79
C ASP A 253 -26.50 2.85 3.67
N ILE A 254 -25.39 3.52 3.99
CA ILE A 254 -24.33 3.90 3.03
C ILE A 254 -23.66 2.65 2.46
N GLY A 255 -23.29 1.68 3.31
CA GLY A 255 -22.65 0.46 2.85
C GLY A 255 -23.56 -0.40 1.98
N VAL A 256 -24.84 -0.50 2.36
CA VAL A 256 -25.87 -1.20 1.55
C VAL A 256 -26.08 -0.50 0.22
N LYS A 257 -26.15 0.84 0.21
CA LYS A 257 -26.24 1.64 -1.02
C LYS A 257 -25.04 1.39 -1.93
N VAL A 258 -23.82 1.55 -1.43
CA VAL A 258 -22.59 1.36 -2.23
C VAL A 258 -22.52 -0.04 -2.82
N LEU A 259 -22.81 -1.09 -2.05
CA LEU A 259 -22.81 -2.46 -2.56
C LEU A 259 -23.92 -2.69 -3.61
N THR A 260 -25.07 -2.05 -3.42
CA THR A 260 -26.20 -2.12 -4.37
C THR A 260 -25.84 -1.45 -5.69
N ASP A 261 -25.26 -0.26 -5.64
CA ASP A 261 -24.80 0.48 -6.83
C ASP A 261 -23.71 -0.32 -7.54
N MET A 262 -22.71 -0.80 -6.81
CA MET A 262 -21.65 -1.67 -7.34
C MET A 262 -22.17 -2.92 -8.05
N ARG A 263 -23.26 -3.52 -7.54
CA ARG A 263 -23.91 -4.65 -8.21
C ARG A 263 -24.66 -4.22 -9.47
N ALA A 264 -25.32 -3.07 -9.45
CA ALA A 264 -26.04 -2.53 -10.61
C ALA A 264 -25.07 -2.18 -11.75
N GLU A 265 -23.90 -1.64 -11.42
CA GLU A 265 -22.82 -1.34 -12.37
C GLU A 265 -22.37 -2.55 -13.20
N ASN A 266 -22.41 -3.76 -12.63
CA ASN A 266 -22.06 -4.98 -13.35
C ASN A 266 -22.97 -5.26 -14.58
N ALA A 267 -24.15 -4.64 -14.65
CA ALA A 267 -25.04 -4.80 -15.80
C ALA A 267 -24.53 -4.08 -17.06
N TRP A 268 -23.64 -3.10 -16.91
CA TRP A 268 -23.14 -2.29 -18.02
C TRP A 268 -21.61 -2.18 -18.08
N MET A 269 -20.88 -2.76 -17.13
CA MET A 269 -19.43 -2.93 -17.13
C MET A 269 -19.00 -4.24 -17.80
N PRO A 270 -17.72 -4.37 -18.21
CA PRO A 270 -17.23 -5.60 -18.83
C PRO A 270 -17.32 -6.80 -17.86
N PRO A 271 -17.69 -8.00 -18.36
CA PRO A 271 -17.71 -9.20 -17.54
C PRO A 271 -16.29 -9.70 -17.23
N GLY A 272 -16.09 -10.26 -16.04
CA GLY A 272 -14.85 -10.97 -15.67
C GLY A 272 -13.67 -10.09 -15.28
N VAL A 273 -13.89 -8.78 -15.08
CA VAL A 273 -12.90 -7.82 -14.58
C VAL A 273 -13.08 -7.60 -13.09
#